data_AF-A0A6N2MXZ7-F1
#
_entry.id   AF-A0A6N2MXZ7-F1
#
_cell.length_a   1.000
_cell.length_b   1.000
_cell.length_c   1.000
_cell.angle_alpha   90.00
_cell.angle_beta   90.00
_cell.angle_gamma   90.00
#
_symmetry.space_group_name_H-M   'P 1'
#
loop_
_entity.id
_entity.type
_entity.pdbx_description
1 polymer ?
#
loop_
_entity_poly.entity_id
_entity_poly.type
_entity_poly.pdbx_seq_one_letter_code
_entity_poly.pdbx_strand_id
1 'polypeptide(L)'
;MSSNSSTPPPALLGEESLVAPPADSANLPTIPNVATSDAYFQGLALIKMLVKLIPSWLHSNQPVFDTLVLVWKSPARVSRLYNEQELNLVQVKESKWLVKCFLNYLRPDKTEVAEGYPPNMKRALLLYFLNLFQSKQLGHDHLVVVMQMLILPMLAHAFQNGQSWEVVDPGIIKTIVDKLLDPPEEVSAEYDEPLRIELLQLATLLLKYLQNDLVQHRKELIKFGWNHLKREDSASKQWAFVNVCHFLEAYQAPEKIILQVALVIEAKDKEATTMYTQALELLSQALEVWPNANVKFNYLEKLLNNMQPSQSKDPSTALAQGLDVMNKVLEKQPHLFIRNNINQISQILEPCFKQKMLDAGK
;
A
#
# COMPACT_ATOMS: atom_id res chain seq x y z
N MET A 1 -23.70 2.73 -89.33
CA MET A 1 -24.76 2.83 -90.36
C MET A 1 -25.30 1.42 -90.53
N SER A 2 -26.55 1.02 -90.34
CA SER A 2 -27.83 1.64 -89.93
C SER A 2 -28.73 0.41 -89.63
N SER A 3 -29.20 0.21 -88.39
CA SER A 3 -30.56 0.44 -87.88
C SER A 3 -31.73 -0.38 -88.48
N ASN A 4 -32.47 -1.02 -87.55
CA ASN A 4 -33.95 -1.23 -87.49
C ASN A 4 -34.55 -2.29 -88.44
N SER A 5 -35.65 -3.01 -88.16
CA SER A 5 -36.75 -3.06 -87.16
C SER A 5 -37.40 -4.48 -87.29
N SER A 6 -38.39 -5.01 -86.56
CA SER A 6 -39.67 -4.46 -86.10
C SER A 6 -40.51 -5.55 -85.36
N THR A 7 -40.99 -5.24 -84.14
CA THR A 7 -42.35 -5.40 -83.54
C THR A 7 -43.23 -6.65 -83.78
N PRO A 8 -44.05 -7.07 -82.77
CA PRO A 8 -45.43 -6.54 -82.65
C PRO A 8 -45.91 -6.22 -81.20
N PRO A 9 -47.15 -5.66 -81.03
CA PRO A 9 -47.61 -4.86 -79.87
C PRO A 9 -48.79 -5.52 -79.07
N PRO A 10 -49.76 -4.83 -78.40
CA PRO A 10 -50.01 -4.95 -76.93
C PRO A 10 -51.45 -5.38 -76.48
N ALA A 11 -51.64 -5.51 -75.13
CA ALA A 11 -52.90 -5.45 -74.32
C ALA A 11 -53.92 -6.64 -74.42
N LEU A 12 -54.74 -7.07 -73.44
CA LEU A 12 -55.00 -6.95 -71.99
C LEU A 12 -56.16 -7.95 -71.64
N LEU A 13 -56.42 -8.23 -70.34
CA LEU A 13 -57.48 -9.10 -69.72
C LEU A 13 -57.06 -10.58 -69.56
N GLY A 14 -57.19 -11.28 -68.42
CA GLY A 14 -57.70 -11.03 -67.07
C GLY A 14 -57.80 -12.41 -66.34
N GLU A 15 -57.69 -12.40 -65.01
CA GLU A 15 -58.00 -13.48 -64.04
C GLU A 15 -57.16 -14.78 -64.02
N GLU A 16 -56.36 -15.01 -62.96
CA GLU A 16 -56.77 -15.81 -61.78
C GLU A 16 -55.64 -15.96 -60.76
N SER A 17 -56.06 -15.97 -59.50
CA SER A 17 -55.29 -15.89 -58.26
C SER A 17 -54.61 -17.21 -57.91
N LEU A 18 -53.31 -17.18 -57.54
CA LEU A 18 -52.64 -18.30 -56.86
C LEU A 18 -52.06 -17.84 -55.53
N VAL A 19 -52.79 -18.18 -54.48
CA VAL A 19 -52.46 -18.05 -53.05
C VAL A 19 -51.46 -19.15 -52.67
N ALA A 20 -50.37 -18.77 -51.99
CA ALA A 20 -49.41 -19.68 -51.39
C ALA A 20 -50.02 -20.48 -50.21
N PRO A 21 -49.60 -21.74 -49.99
CA PRO A 21 -50.19 -22.60 -48.95
C PRO A 21 -49.76 -22.17 -47.53
N PRO A 22 -50.52 -22.55 -46.49
CA PRO A 22 -50.40 -21.98 -45.16
C PRO A 22 -49.19 -22.50 -44.38
N ALA A 23 -48.69 -21.67 -43.49
CA ALA A 23 -47.64 -22.01 -42.53
C ALA A 23 -48.17 -22.99 -41.49
N ASP A 24 -47.67 -24.23 -41.52
CA ASP A 24 -47.78 -25.16 -40.39
C ASP A 24 -46.90 -24.65 -39.24
N SER A 25 -47.55 -24.03 -38.27
CA SER A 25 -47.00 -23.71 -36.97
C SER A 25 -46.68 -24.99 -36.20
N ALA A 26 -45.51 -25.56 -36.43
CA ALA A 26 -44.90 -26.51 -35.52
C ALA A 26 -44.45 -25.74 -34.26
N ASN A 27 -45.24 -25.87 -33.19
CA ASN A 27 -44.89 -25.45 -31.83
C ASN A 27 -43.56 -26.09 -31.42
N LEU A 28 -42.46 -25.34 -31.57
CA LEU A 28 -41.25 -25.58 -30.80
C LEU A 28 -41.53 -25.14 -29.35
N PRO A 29 -41.31 -26.00 -28.34
CA PRO A 29 -41.49 -25.57 -26.96
C PRO A 29 -40.47 -24.47 -26.66
N THR A 30 -40.96 -23.27 -26.37
CA THR A 30 -40.19 -22.19 -25.78
C THR A 30 -39.65 -22.69 -24.44
N ILE A 31 -38.38 -23.11 -24.42
CA ILE A 31 -37.71 -23.44 -23.17
C ILE A 31 -37.74 -22.17 -22.31
N PRO A 32 -38.31 -22.18 -21.09
CA PRO A 32 -38.40 -20.98 -20.29
C PRO A 32 -37.01 -20.48 -19.92
N ASN A 33 -36.81 -19.16 -19.90
CA ASN A 33 -35.63 -18.43 -19.37
C ASN A 33 -35.15 -18.89 -17.97
N VAL A 34 -35.95 -19.71 -17.28
CA VAL A 34 -35.66 -20.35 -15.99
C VAL A 34 -34.55 -21.40 -16.10
N ALA A 35 -34.50 -22.20 -17.18
CA ALA A 35 -33.53 -23.30 -17.32
C ALA A 35 -32.08 -22.80 -17.47
N THR A 36 -31.89 -21.66 -18.15
CA THR A 36 -30.60 -20.97 -18.28
C THR A 36 -30.12 -20.33 -16.99
N SER A 37 -31.04 -19.93 -16.11
CA SER A 37 -30.71 -19.39 -14.78
C SER A 37 -30.18 -20.49 -13.85
N ASP A 38 -30.81 -21.67 -13.84
CA ASP A 38 -30.39 -22.77 -12.96
C ASP A 38 -29.04 -23.38 -13.37
N ALA A 39 -28.80 -23.56 -14.67
CA ALA A 39 -27.53 -24.06 -15.19
C ALA A 39 -26.35 -23.14 -14.82
N TYR A 40 -26.56 -21.81 -14.83
CA TYR A 40 -25.56 -20.84 -14.42
C TYR A 40 -25.12 -21.04 -12.96
N PHE A 41 -26.06 -21.12 -12.02
CA PHE A 41 -25.72 -21.29 -10.60
C PHE A 41 -25.12 -22.66 -10.30
N GLN A 42 -25.56 -23.71 -11.01
CA GLN A 42 -24.95 -25.03 -10.93
C GLN A 42 -23.50 -25.02 -11.42
N GLY A 43 -23.23 -24.35 -12.54
CA GLY A 43 -21.89 -24.15 -13.07
C GLY A 43 -20.98 -23.40 -12.08
N LEU A 44 -21.47 -22.31 -11.50
CA LEU A 44 -20.73 -21.56 -10.48
C LEU A 44 -20.46 -22.40 -9.22
N ALA A 45 -21.43 -23.20 -8.78
CA ALA A 45 -21.27 -24.11 -7.64
C ALA A 45 -20.20 -25.18 -7.91
N LEU A 46 -20.17 -25.72 -9.14
CA LEU A 46 -19.16 -26.68 -9.60
C LEU A 46 -17.76 -26.05 -9.59
N ILE A 47 -17.60 -24.88 -10.21
CA ILE A 47 -16.32 -24.15 -10.23
C ILE A 47 -15.84 -23.90 -8.79
N LYS A 48 -16.72 -23.40 -7.92
CA LYS A 48 -16.41 -23.18 -6.50
C LYS A 48 -16.03 -24.48 -5.76
N MET A 49 -16.52 -25.65 -6.19
CA MET A 49 -16.11 -26.94 -5.63
C MET A 49 -14.73 -27.36 -6.15
N LEU A 50 -14.48 -27.24 -7.46
CA LEU A 50 -13.20 -27.56 -8.09
C LEU A 50 -12.07 -26.75 -7.45
N VAL A 51 -12.27 -25.44 -7.32
CA VAL A 51 -11.35 -24.51 -6.67
C VAL A 51 -11.08 -24.87 -5.20
N LYS A 52 -12.08 -25.44 -4.49
CA LYS A 52 -11.92 -25.89 -3.10
C LYS A 52 -11.09 -27.19 -3.00
N LEU A 53 -11.29 -28.12 -3.94
CA LEU A 53 -10.67 -29.45 -3.90
C LEU A 53 -9.28 -29.48 -4.52
N ILE A 54 -9.02 -28.61 -5.51
CA ILE A 54 -7.76 -28.54 -6.25
C ILE A 54 -7.24 -27.09 -6.15
N PRO A 55 -6.43 -26.79 -5.11
CA PRO A 55 -5.76 -25.50 -5.00
C PRO A 55 -4.98 -25.19 -6.28
N SER A 56 -5.04 -23.94 -6.73
CA SER A 56 -4.40 -23.45 -7.96
C SER A 56 -5.01 -23.93 -9.30
N TRP A 57 -6.07 -24.74 -9.31
CA TRP A 57 -6.74 -25.14 -10.57
C TRP A 57 -7.15 -23.95 -11.42
N LEU A 58 -7.62 -22.87 -10.79
CA LEU A 58 -8.08 -21.67 -11.50
C LEU A 58 -6.93 -20.90 -12.18
N HIS A 59 -5.69 -21.00 -11.67
CA HIS A 59 -4.51 -20.40 -12.30
C HIS A 59 -4.17 -21.10 -13.63
N SER A 60 -4.32 -22.43 -13.66
CA SER A 60 -4.13 -23.22 -14.88
C SER A 60 -5.28 -23.09 -15.89
N ASN A 61 -6.39 -22.45 -15.51
CA ASN A 61 -7.60 -22.32 -16.32
C ASN A 61 -8.05 -20.85 -16.43
N GLN A 62 -7.16 -19.98 -16.92
CA GLN A 62 -7.43 -18.54 -17.09
C GLN A 62 -8.75 -18.19 -17.78
N PRO A 63 -9.18 -18.88 -18.87
CA PRO A 63 -10.47 -18.55 -19.51
C PRO A 63 -11.68 -18.67 -18.56
N VAL A 64 -11.60 -19.61 -17.60
CA VAL A 64 -12.65 -19.76 -16.57
C VAL A 64 -12.59 -18.57 -15.60
N PHE A 65 -11.39 -18.16 -15.17
CA PHE A 65 -11.22 -16.97 -14.33
C PHE A 65 -11.75 -15.71 -15.02
N ASP A 66 -11.41 -15.48 -16.29
CA ASP A 66 -11.88 -14.34 -17.07
C ASP A 66 -13.42 -14.31 -17.15
N THR A 67 -14.02 -15.49 -17.37
CA THR A 67 -15.48 -15.64 -17.34
C THR A 67 -16.06 -15.26 -15.98
N LEU A 68 -15.44 -15.68 -14.86
CA LEU A 68 -15.88 -15.29 -13.53
C LEU A 68 -15.75 -13.77 -13.30
N VAL A 69 -14.71 -13.12 -13.84
CA VAL A 69 -14.54 -11.65 -13.79
C VAL A 69 -15.64 -10.95 -14.58
N LEU A 70 -15.99 -11.44 -15.77
CA LEU A 70 -17.11 -10.92 -16.57
C LEU A 70 -18.44 -11.07 -15.82
N VAL A 71 -18.68 -12.25 -15.24
CA VAL A 71 -19.85 -12.54 -14.42
C VAL A 71 -19.92 -11.62 -13.21
N TRP A 72 -18.80 -11.41 -12.51
CA TRP A 72 -18.72 -10.45 -11.43
C TRP A 72 -19.13 -9.08 -11.91
N LYS A 73 -18.61 -8.57 -13.04
CA LYS A 73 -18.97 -7.23 -13.54
C LYS A 73 -20.38 -7.15 -14.16
N SER A 74 -21.11 -8.26 -14.30
CA SER A 74 -22.37 -8.27 -15.03
C SER A 74 -23.48 -7.44 -14.36
N PRO A 75 -24.25 -6.65 -15.13
CA PRO A 75 -25.39 -5.89 -14.60
C PRO A 75 -26.44 -6.78 -13.94
N ALA A 76 -26.63 -8.01 -14.45
CA ALA A 76 -27.56 -8.98 -13.89
C ALA A 76 -27.18 -9.39 -12.46
N ARG A 77 -25.89 -9.65 -12.20
CA ARG A 77 -25.38 -9.96 -10.84
C ARG A 77 -25.55 -8.76 -9.92
N VAL A 78 -25.21 -7.55 -10.39
CA VAL A 78 -25.37 -6.31 -9.61
C VAL A 78 -26.84 -6.07 -9.24
N SER A 79 -27.76 -6.22 -10.21
CA SER A 79 -29.20 -6.09 -9.96
C SER A 79 -29.71 -7.09 -8.93
N ARG A 80 -29.21 -8.33 -8.96
CA ARG A 80 -29.55 -9.33 -7.94
C ARG A 80 -29.04 -8.91 -6.56
N LEU A 81 -27.80 -8.44 -6.46
CA LEU A 81 -27.23 -7.98 -5.19
C LEU A 81 -28.03 -6.83 -4.54
N TYR A 82 -28.55 -5.89 -5.33
CA TYR A 82 -29.40 -4.81 -4.80
C TYR A 82 -30.76 -5.29 -4.29
N ASN A 83 -31.30 -6.38 -4.87
CA ASN A 83 -32.61 -6.95 -4.52
C ASN A 83 -32.46 -8.25 -3.73
N GLU A 84 -31.43 -8.37 -2.87
CA GLU A 84 -31.03 -9.62 -2.21
C GLU A 84 -32.17 -10.28 -1.40
N GLN A 85 -33.07 -9.47 -0.83
CA GLN A 85 -34.20 -9.93 -0.02
C GLN A 85 -35.23 -10.75 -0.81
N GLU A 86 -35.29 -10.56 -2.13
CA GLU A 86 -36.24 -11.24 -3.02
C GLU A 86 -35.64 -12.52 -3.64
N LEU A 87 -34.37 -12.82 -3.35
CA LEU A 87 -33.64 -13.93 -3.97
C LEU A 87 -33.78 -15.23 -3.20
N ASN A 88 -33.66 -16.35 -3.93
CA ASN A 88 -33.51 -17.65 -3.30
C ASN A 88 -32.09 -17.86 -2.74
N LEU A 89 -31.93 -18.87 -1.87
CA LEU A 89 -30.67 -19.15 -1.17
C LEU A 89 -29.46 -19.37 -2.12
N VAL A 90 -29.69 -19.90 -3.32
CA VAL A 90 -28.63 -20.17 -4.30
C VAL A 90 -28.15 -18.86 -4.94
N GLN A 91 -29.10 -17.99 -5.29
CA GLN A 91 -28.83 -16.67 -5.85
C GLN A 91 -28.11 -15.76 -4.85
N VAL A 92 -28.53 -15.76 -3.57
CA VAL A 92 -27.83 -15.03 -2.49
C VAL A 92 -26.37 -15.48 -2.34
N LYS A 93 -26.10 -16.77 -2.56
CA LYS A 93 -24.74 -17.33 -2.45
C LYS A 93 -23.82 -17.00 -3.62
N GLU A 94 -24.33 -16.41 -4.70
CA GLU A 94 -23.58 -16.09 -5.92
C GLU A 94 -22.32 -15.26 -5.63
N SER A 95 -22.48 -14.08 -5.02
CA SER A 95 -21.37 -13.19 -4.66
C SER A 95 -20.38 -13.88 -3.71
N LYS A 96 -20.88 -14.66 -2.75
CA LYS A 96 -20.05 -15.44 -1.82
C LYS A 96 -19.22 -16.50 -2.54
N TRP A 97 -19.76 -17.15 -3.56
CA TRP A 97 -19.04 -18.15 -4.35
C TRP A 97 -18.02 -17.51 -5.28
N LEU A 98 -18.36 -16.40 -5.94
CA LEU A 98 -17.43 -15.63 -6.77
C LEU A 98 -16.24 -15.12 -5.94
N VAL A 99 -16.50 -14.50 -4.79
CA VAL A 99 -15.44 -14.04 -3.87
C VAL A 99 -14.55 -15.20 -3.42
N LYS A 100 -15.12 -16.38 -3.14
CA LYS A 100 -14.30 -17.56 -2.80
C LYS A 100 -13.41 -18.02 -3.95
N CYS A 101 -13.89 -17.94 -5.18
CA CYS A 101 -13.08 -18.26 -6.37
C CYS A 101 -11.94 -17.25 -6.54
N PHE A 102 -12.24 -15.95 -6.44
CA PHE A 102 -11.23 -14.90 -6.53
C PHE A 102 -10.21 -14.95 -5.41
N LEU A 103 -10.63 -15.19 -4.16
CA LEU A 103 -9.68 -15.35 -3.06
C LEU A 103 -8.80 -16.58 -3.22
N ASN A 104 -9.29 -17.67 -3.82
CA ASN A 104 -8.45 -18.81 -4.11
C ASN A 104 -7.46 -18.54 -5.25
N TYR A 105 -7.85 -17.71 -6.23
CA TYR A 105 -6.95 -17.25 -7.28
C TYR A 105 -5.89 -16.29 -6.72
N LEU A 106 -6.28 -15.26 -5.96
CA LEU A 106 -5.37 -14.19 -5.52
C LEU A 106 -4.50 -14.55 -4.32
N ARG A 107 -4.88 -15.55 -3.50
CA ARG A 107 -4.16 -15.86 -2.26
C ARG A 107 -2.81 -16.57 -2.49
N PRO A 108 -2.68 -17.54 -3.41
CA PRO A 108 -1.42 -18.22 -3.68
C PRO A 108 -0.39 -17.33 -4.38
N ASP A 109 -0.85 -16.45 -5.27
CA ASP A 109 0.02 -15.60 -6.08
C ASP A 109 -0.19 -14.11 -5.78
N LYS A 110 0.54 -13.62 -4.77
CA LYS A 110 0.61 -12.18 -4.48
C LYS A 110 1.64 -11.48 -5.35
N THR A 111 2.43 -12.21 -6.14
CA THR A 111 3.55 -11.68 -6.92
C THR A 111 3.21 -11.53 -8.40
N GLU A 112 2.08 -12.05 -8.88
CA GLU A 112 1.62 -11.97 -10.29
C GLU A 112 1.81 -10.57 -10.89
N VAL A 113 1.36 -9.53 -10.18
CA VAL A 113 1.51 -8.14 -10.66
C VAL A 113 2.94 -7.63 -10.49
N ALA A 114 3.60 -7.97 -9.39
CA ALA A 114 4.96 -7.51 -9.12
C ALA A 114 5.97 -8.11 -10.10
N GLU A 115 5.90 -9.42 -10.35
CA GLU A 115 6.85 -10.22 -11.13
C GLU A 115 6.37 -10.42 -12.58
N GLY A 116 5.08 -10.67 -12.79
CA GLY A 116 4.53 -11.06 -14.09
C GLY A 116 4.17 -9.90 -15.01
N TYR A 117 3.85 -8.72 -14.47
CA TYR A 117 3.41 -7.60 -15.32
C TYR A 117 4.59 -6.82 -15.92
N PRO A 118 4.50 -6.43 -17.20
CA PRO A 118 5.50 -5.58 -17.82
C PRO A 118 5.46 -4.14 -17.27
N PRO A 119 6.57 -3.37 -17.37
CA PRO A 119 6.69 -2.04 -16.76
C PRO A 119 5.60 -1.04 -17.17
N ASN A 120 5.16 -1.06 -18.43
CA ASN A 120 4.08 -0.21 -18.92
C ASN A 120 2.73 -0.47 -18.22
N MET A 121 2.42 -1.73 -17.92
CA MET A 121 1.21 -2.08 -17.17
C MET A 121 1.32 -1.70 -15.70
N LYS A 122 2.51 -1.90 -15.09
CA LYS A 122 2.80 -1.43 -13.72
C LYS A 122 2.62 0.09 -13.60
N ARG A 123 3.11 0.85 -14.59
CA ARG A 123 2.91 2.30 -14.68
C ARG A 123 1.44 2.69 -14.79
N ALA A 124 0.68 2.00 -15.64
CA ALA A 124 -0.75 2.25 -15.78
C ALA A 124 -1.51 2.02 -14.46
N LEU A 125 -1.17 0.95 -13.73
CA LEU A 125 -1.74 0.66 -12.41
C LEU A 125 -1.41 1.75 -11.39
N LEU A 126 -0.16 2.22 -11.36
CA LEU A 126 0.25 3.31 -10.47
C LEU A 126 -0.51 4.61 -10.77
N LEU A 127 -0.62 4.99 -12.04
CA LEU A 127 -1.37 6.18 -12.44
C LEU A 127 -2.86 6.07 -12.06
N TYR A 128 -3.45 4.89 -12.24
CA TYR A 128 -4.83 4.63 -11.83
C TYR A 128 -5.00 4.75 -10.32
N PHE A 129 -4.08 4.19 -9.53
CA PHE A 129 -4.08 4.36 -8.07
C PHE A 129 -3.98 5.83 -7.67
N LEU A 130 -3.08 6.61 -8.28
CA LEU A 130 -2.96 8.04 -7.99
C LEU A 130 -4.25 8.81 -8.31
N ASN A 131 -4.96 8.43 -9.37
CA ASN A 131 -6.27 8.99 -9.70
C ASN A 131 -7.33 8.63 -8.64
N LEU A 132 -7.39 7.37 -8.21
CA LEU A 132 -8.30 6.92 -7.16
C LEU A 132 -8.05 7.64 -5.82
N PHE A 133 -6.78 7.83 -5.47
CA PHE A 133 -6.38 8.54 -4.27
C PHE A 133 -6.85 10.01 -4.31
N GLN A 134 -6.65 10.69 -5.44
CA GLN A 134 -7.03 12.11 -5.61
C GLN A 134 -8.55 12.32 -5.72
N SER A 135 -9.26 11.41 -6.38
CA SER A 135 -10.71 11.50 -6.58
C SER A 135 -11.53 11.17 -5.33
N LYS A 136 -10.88 10.70 -4.25
CA LYS A 136 -11.52 10.27 -2.99
C LYS A 136 -12.68 9.28 -3.22
N GLN A 137 -12.62 8.47 -4.27
CA GLN A 137 -13.67 7.48 -4.59
C GLN A 137 -13.68 6.29 -3.63
N LEU A 138 -12.55 6.03 -2.97
CA LEU A 138 -12.37 4.94 -2.04
C LEU A 138 -12.08 5.48 -0.64
N GLY A 139 -12.64 4.83 0.38
CA GLY A 139 -12.27 5.08 1.78
C GLY A 139 -10.83 4.64 2.07
N HIS A 140 -10.24 5.17 3.14
CA HIS A 140 -8.85 4.91 3.51
C HIS A 140 -8.52 3.43 3.70
N ASP A 141 -9.41 2.64 4.32
CA ASP A 141 -9.25 1.19 4.47
C ASP A 141 -8.97 0.47 3.14
N HIS A 142 -9.66 0.87 2.07
CA HIS A 142 -9.47 0.29 0.75
C HIS A 142 -8.14 0.75 0.14
N LEU A 143 -7.76 2.02 0.32
CA LEU A 143 -6.47 2.53 -0.16
C LEU A 143 -5.30 1.81 0.52
N VAL A 144 -5.38 1.58 1.82
CA VAL A 144 -4.39 0.82 2.60
C VAL A 144 -4.22 -0.57 2.01
N VAL A 145 -5.33 -1.30 1.78
CA VAL A 145 -5.27 -2.65 1.19
C VAL A 145 -4.66 -2.62 -0.22
N VAL A 146 -5.00 -1.62 -1.04
CA VAL A 146 -4.41 -1.46 -2.37
C VAL A 146 -2.91 -1.18 -2.29
N MET A 147 -2.46 -0.36 -1.32
CA MET A 147 -1.04 -0.09 -1.13
C MET A 147 -0.27 -1.34 -0.69
N GLN A 148 -0.77 -2.06 0.32
CA GLN A 148 -0.13 -3.26 0.88
C GLN A 148 -0.06 -4.42 -0.10
N MET A 149 -1.14 -4.67 -0.85
CA MET A 149 -1.28 -5.86 -1.67
C MET A 149 -0.82 -5.65 -3.11
N LEU A 150 -0.79 -4.41 -3.60
CA LEU A 150 -0.54 -4.11 -5.00
C LEU A 150 0.60 -3.12 -5.19
N ILE A 151 0.45 -1.88 -4.68
CA ILE A 151 1.36 -0.78 -5.06
C ILE A 151 2.76 -0.98 -4.48
N LEU A 152 2.89 -1.21 -3.17
CA LEU A 152 4.20 -1.33 -2.53
C LEU A 152 4.99 -2.56 -3.00
N PRO A 153 4.41 -3.79 -3.07
CA PRO A 153 5.12 -4.95 -3.60
C PRO A 153 5.53 -4.78 -5.06
N MET A 154 4.65 -4.21 -5.90
CA MET A 154 4.92 -3.96 -7.31
C MET A 154 6.07 -2.98 -7.50
N LEU A 155 6.06 -1.85 -6.78
CA LEU A 155 7.14 -0.86 -6.85
C LEU A 155 8.45 -1.42 -6.30
N ALA A 156 8.42 -2.15 -5.18
CA ALA A 156 9.61 -2.73 -4.59
C ALA A 156 10.30 -3.69 -5.57
N HIS A 157 9.51 -4.57 -6.22
CA HIS A 157 10.04 -5.47 -7.24
C HIS A 157 10.56 -4.71 -8.46
N ALA A 158 9.82 -3.72 -8.97
CA ALA A 158 10.26 -2.93 -10.12
C ALA A 158 11.60 -2.22 -9.85
N PHE A 159 11.76 -1.62 -8.67
CA PHE A 159 12.98 -0.92 -8.30
C PHE A 159 14.18 -1.86 -8.10
N GLN A 160 13.97 -3.01 -7.46
CA GLN A 160 15.02 -4.02 -7.27
C GLN A 160 15.54 -4.60 -8.59
N ASN A 161 14.70 -4.67 -9.61
CA ASN A 161 15.05 -5.20 -10.93
C ASN A 161 15.42 -4.11 -11.95
N GLY A 162 15.70 -2.88 -11.50
CA GLY A 162 16.17 -1.80 -12.38
C GLY A 162 15.10 -1.23 -13.33
N GLN A 163 13.82 -1.54 -13.13
CA GLN A 163 12.69 -1.05 -13.94
C GLN A 163 12.19 0.33 -13.47
N SER A 164 12.94 1.01 -12.60
CA SER A 164 12.53 2.26 -11.93
C SER A 164 12.04 3.33 -12.89
N TRP A 165 12.81 3.66 -13.93
CA TRP A 165 12.50 4.77 -14.85
C TRP A 165 11.30 4.46 -15.77
N GLU A 166 11.06 3.18 -16.06
CA GLU A 166 9.96 2.75 -16.93
C GLU A 166 8.61 2.82 -16.21
N VAL A 167 8.63 2.57 -14.90
CA VAL A 167 7.43 2.56 -14.05
C VAL A 167 7.16 3.93 -13.43
N VAL A 168 8.21 4.62 -12.97
CA VAL A 168 8.12 5.88 -12.21
C VAL A 168 8.99 6.93 -12.89
N ASP A 169 8.35 7.84 -13.61
CA ASP A 169 9.01 9.00 -14.22
C ASP A 169 9.01 10.23 -13.26
N PRO A 170 9.77 11.29 -13.58
CA PRO A 170 9.80 12.50 -12.75
C PRO A 170 8.44 13.17 -12.53
N GLY A 171 7.50 13.06 -13.47
CA GLY A 171 6.15 13.60 -13.33
C GLY A 171 5.30 12.81 -12.33
N ILE A 172 5.45 11.49 -12.31
CA ILE A 172 4.86 10.59 -11.31
C ILE A 172 5.45 10.89 -9.93
N ILE A 173 6.78 11.03 -9.83
CA ILE A 173 7.46 11.40 -8.57
C ILE A 173 6.87 12.70 -8.03
N LYS A 174 6.82 13.75 -8.87
CA LYS A 174 6.24 15.04 -8.50
C LYS A 174 4.79 14.89 -8.03
N THR A 175 3.99 14.08 -8.73
CA THR A 175 2.60 13.83 -8.34
C THR A 175 2.49 13.14 -6.98
N ILE A 176 3.33 12.14 -6.70
CA ILE A 176 3.37 11.46 -5.41
C ILE A 176 3.77 12.45 -4.31
N VAL A 177 4.83 13.23 -4.52
CA VAL A 177 5.30 14.20 -3.53
C VAL A 177 4.23 15.25 -3.26
N ASP A 178 3.72 15.93 -4.29
CA ASP A 178 2.81 17.06 -4.13
C ASP A 178 1.41 16.65 -3.65
N LYS A 179 0.94 15.43 -3.99
CA LYS A 179 -0.44 15.01 -3.74
C LYS A 179 -0.60 14.04 -2.58
N LEU A 180 0.43 13.24 -2.28
CA LEU A 180 0.37 12.22 -1.23
C LEU A 180 1.25 12.59 -0.03
N LEU A 181 2.46 13.11 -0.25
CA LEU A 181 3.44 13.35 0.82
C LEU A 181 3.44 14.78 1.38
N ASP A 182 3.17 15.80 0.56
CA ASP A 182 3.00 17.19 1.02
C ASP A 182 1.66 17.80 0.57
N PRO A 183 0.51 17.14 0.80
CA PRO A 183 -0.78 17.75 0.51
C PRO A 183 -1.09 18.92 1.46
N PRO A 184 -2.08 19.77 1.13
CA PRO A 184 -2.58 20.80 2.05
C PRO A 184 -2.95 20.22 3.42
N GLU A 185 -2.77 21.02 4.48
CA GLU A 185 -2.92 20.56 5.86
C GLU A 185 -4.31 19.99 6.12
N GLU A 186 -5.34 20.60 5.52
CA GLU A 186 -6.74 20.17 5.59
C GLU A 186 -6.92 18.74 5.07
N VAL A 187 -6.23 18.39 3.99
CA VAL A 187 -6.29 17.05 3.40
C VAL A 187 -5.48 16.06 4.24
N SER A 188 -4.28 16.45 4.68
CA SER A 188 -3.42 15.58 5.49
C SER A 188 -4.00 15.25 6.88
N ALA A 189 -4.85 16.13 7.40
CA ALA A 189 -5.53 15.95 8.68
C ALA A 189 -6.57 14.82 8.62
N GLU A 190 -7.19 14.60 7.45
CA GLU A 190 -8.21 13.57 7.24
C GLU A 190 -7.63 12.14 7.26
N TYR A 191 -6.36 11.95 6.86
CA TYR A 191 -5.76 10.61 6.77
C TYR A 191 -5.82 9.90 8.11
N ASP A 192 -6.18 8.62 8.13
CA ASP A 192 -6.11 7.82 9.35
C ASP A 192 -4.70 7.29 9.59
N GLU A 193 -4.47 6.69 10.76
CA GLU A 193 -3.17 6.13 11.11
C GLU A 193 -2.68 5.04 10.14
N PRO A 194 -3.51 4.05 9.72
CA PRO A 194 -3.10 3.04 8.76
C PRO A 194 -2.65 3.63 7.42
N LEU A 195 -3.39 4.59 6.86
CA LEU A 195 -2.99 5.22 5.60
C LEU A 195 -1.67 5.98 5.72
N ARG A 196 -1.44 6.67 6.83
CA ARG A 196 -0.17 7.37 7.08
C ARG A 196 1.02 6.41 7.12
N ILE A 197 0.85 5.22 7.72
CA ILE A 197 1.88 4.17 7.73
C ILE A 197 2.22 3.75 6.30
N GLU A 198 1.22 3.47 5.46
CA GLU A 198 1.45 3.07 4.07
C GLU A 198 2.13 4.18 3.24
N LEU A 199 1.76 5.46 3.47
CA LEU A 199 2.42 6.60 2.84
C LEU A 199 3.88 6.76 3.29
N LEU A 200 4.17 6.50 4.57
CA LEU A 200 5.54 6.46 5.11
C LEU A 200 6.35 5.31 4.51
N GLN A 201 5.76 4.14 4.34
CA GLN A 201 6.38 3.00 3.64
C GLN A 201 6.69 3.34 2.18
N LEU A 202 5.73 3.95 1.47
CA LEU A 202 5.92 4.42 0.09
C LEU A 202 7.08 5.42 0.01
N ALA A 203 7.08 6.45 0.84
CA ALA A 203 8.15 7.45 0.86
C ALA A 203 9.51 6.81 1.17
N THR A 204 9.55 5.83 2.07
CA THR A 204 10.77 5.10 2.42
C THR A 204 11.30 4.29 1.24
N LEU A 205 10.40 3.63 0.51
CA LEU A 205 10.76 2.88 -0.69
C LEU A 205 11.33 3.80 -1.78
N LEU A 206 10.71 4.96 -1.99
CA LEU A 206 11.19 5.96 -2.94
C LEU A 206 12.58 6.49 -2.54
N LEU A 207 12.79 6.81 -1.26
CA LEU A 207 14.08 7.23 -0.72
C LEU A 207 15.16 6.15 -0.84
N LYS A 208 14.80 4.87 -0.77
CA LYS A 208 15.78 3.79 -0.89
C LYS A 208 16.31 3.63 -2.31
N TYR A 209 15.46 3.76 -3.32
CA TYR A 209 15.82 3.40 -4.70
C TYR A 209 15.92 4.58 -5.67
N LEU A 210 15.28 5.72 -5.39
CA LEU A 210 15.17 6.87 -6.30
C LEU A 210 15.82 8.13 -5.74
N GLN A 211 16.91 7.98 -4.97
CA GLN A 211 17.60 9.09 -4.29
C GLN A 211 17.98 10.22 -5.26
N ASN A 212 18.52 9.87 -6.43
CA ASN A 212 18.98 10.87 -7.40
C ASN A 212 17.83 11.69 -8.00
N ASP A 213 16.67 11.08 -8.22
CA ASP A 213 15.49 11.73 -8.83
C ASP A 213 14.71 12.59 -7.83
N LEU A 214 14.86 12.31 -6.54
CA LEU A 214 14.15 12.97 -5.45
C LEU A 214 14.90 14.17 -4.87
N VAL A 215 16.11 14.49 -5.34
CA VAL A 215 16.95 15.61 -4.84
C VAL A 215 16.18 16.94 -4.82
N GLN A 216 15.36 17.21 -5.84
CA GLN A 216 14.57 18.44 -5.94
C GLN A 216 13.42 18.51 -4.92
N HIS A 217 13.00 17.36 -4.38
CA HIS A 217 11.88 17.20 -3.46
C HIS A 217 12.32 17.00 -2.00
N ARG A 218 13.61 17.22 -1.70
CA ARG A 218 14.19 16.92 -0.38
C ARG A 218 13.50 17.65 0.77
N LYS A 219 12.99 18.86 0.53
CA LYS A 219 12.36 19.71 1.56
C LYS A 219 11.01 19.14 1.97
N GLU A 220 10.24 18.69 0.99
CA GLU A 220 8.92 18.09 1.14
C GLU A 220 9.06 16.73 1.84
N LEU A 221 10.04 15.91 1.44
CA LEU A 221 10.30 14.60 2.04
C LEU A 221 10.70 14.69 3.52
N ILE A 222 11.64 15.58 3.88
CA ILE A 222 12.01 15.73 5.30
C ILE A 222 10.88 16.35 6.12
N LYS A 223 10.12 17.30 5.56
CA LYS A 223 8.94 17.88 6.21
C LYS A 223 7.89 16.80 6.49
N PHE A 224 7.63 15.91 5.53
CA PHE A 224 6.70 14.80 5.67
C PHE A 224 7.08 13.87 6.82
N GLY A 225 8.32 13.34 6.82
CA GLY A 225 8.80 12.46 7.90
C GLY A 225 8.81 13.15 9.27
N TRP A 226 9.24 14.42 9.32
CA TRP A 226 9.31 15.19 10.56
C TRP A 226 7.95 15.51 11.17
N ASN A 227 6.95 15.82 10.34
CA ASN A 227 5.59 16.07 10.79
C ASN A 227 4.96 14.83 11.44
N HIS A 228 5.27 13.63 10.94
CA HIS A 228 4.81 12.38 11.54
C HIS A 228 5.58 12.04 12.82
N LEU A 229 6.88 12.37 12.90
CA LEU A 229 7.70 12.13 14.10
C LEU A 229 7.25 12.96 15.31
N LYS A 230 6.72 14.17 15.09
CA LYS A 230 6.22 15.07 16.14
C LYS A 230 4.90 14.62 16.79
N ARG A 231 4.17 13.68 16.19
CA ARG A 231 2.86 13.24 16.69
C ARG A 231 3.03 12.28 17.87
N GLU A 232 2.21 12.44 18.91
CA GLU A 232 2.27 11.61 20.11
C GLU A 232 1.73 10.18 19.86
N ASP A 233 2.40 9.18 20.43
CA ASP A 233 2.02 7.76 20.60
C ASP A 233 1.20 7.08 19.49
N SER A 234 1.86 6.64 18.43
CA SER A 234 1.24 5.90 17.31
C SER A 234 2.25 4.98 16.61
N ALA A 235 1.80 3.89 15.98
CA ALA A 235 2.63 2.99 15.16
C ALA A 235 3.23 3.73 13.96
N SER A 236 2.54 4.78 13.47
CA SER A 236 3.04 5.67 12.41
C SER A 236 4.36 6.38 12.78
N LYS A 237 4.64 6.58 14.07
CA LYS A 237 5.87 7.23 14.54
C LYS A 237 7.13 6.40 14.26
N GLN A 238 7.01 5.07 14.35
CA GLN A 238 8.12 4.15 14.08
C GLN A 238 8.45 4.13 12.59
N TRP A 239 7.42 4.12 11.75
CA TRP A 239 7.60 4.26 10.29
C TRP A 239 8.15 5.63 9.90
N ALA A 240 7.74 6.70 10.59
CA ALA A 240 8.29 8.04 10.40
C ALA A 240 9.79 8.09 10.72
N PHE A 241 10.21 7.41 11.78
CA PHE A 241 11.62 7.25 12.07
C PHE A 241 12.38 6.58 10.94
N VAL A 242 11.92 5.40 10.49
CA VAL A 242 12.59 4.62 9.44
C VAL A 242 12.70 5.47 8.16
N ASN A 243 11.63 6.18 7.84
CA ASN A 243 11.60 7.10 6.71
C ASN A 243 12.64 8.21 6.83
N VAL A 244 12.74 8.86 8.00
CA VAL A 244 13.74 9.90 8.22
C VAL A 244 15.15 9.32 8.14
N CYS A 245 15.43 8.16 8.73
CA CYS A 245 16.76 7.53 8.63
C CYS A 245 17.18 7.31 7.18
N HIS A 246 16.31 6.76 6.33
CA HIS A 246 16.60 6.59 4.91
C HIS A 246 16.74 7.92 4.17
N PHE A 247 16.01 8.98 4.57
CA PHE A 247 16.22 10.31 4.03
C PHE A 247 17.62 10.83 4.35
N LEU A 248 18.05 10.67 5.61
CA LEU A 248 19.37 11.12 6.03
C LEU A 248 20.43 10.36 5.22
N GLU A 249 20.33 9.03 5.16
CA GLU A 249 21.26 8.16 4.41
C GLU A 249 21.41 8.63 2.96
N ALA A 250 20.31 8.98 2.30
CA ALA A 250 20.28 9.42 0.91
C ALA A 250 20.91 10.81 0.64
N TYR A 251 20.69 11.79 1.52
CA TYR A 251 21.01 13.21 1.20
C TYR A 251 22.03 13.88 2.11
N GLN A 252 22.56 13.15 3.09
CA GLN A 252 23.42 13.67 4.14
C GLN A 252 22.70 14.69 5.04
N ALA A 253 22.60 14.37 6.32
CA ALA A 253 21.86 15.18 7.27
C ALA A 253 22.72 16.25 7.96
N PRO A 254 22.13 17.41 8.28
CA PRO A 254 22.64 18.26 9.35
C PRO A 254 22.63 17.48 10.67
N GLU A 255 23.73 17.55 11.43
CA GLU A 255 24.04 16.83 12.68
C GLU A 255 22.91 16.76 13.73
N LYS A 256 21.94 17.67 13.67
CA LYS A 256 20.83 17.80 14.64
C LYS A 256 19.71 16.76 14.49
N ILE A 257 19.53 16.14 13.31
CA ILE A 257 18.35 15.29 13.01
C ILE A 257 18.54 13.84 13.48
N ILE A 258 19.76 13.31 13.33
CA ILE A 258 20.13 11.90 13.62
C ILE A 258 19.74 11.48 15.05
N LEU A 259 19.82 12.41 15.97
CA LEU A 259 19.61 12.20 17.39
C LEU A 259 18.17 12.23 17.87
N GLN A 260 17.40 13.17 17.33
CA GLN A 260 15.97 13.27 17.65
C GLN A 260 15.22 12.09 17.08
N VAL A 261 15.72 11.51 15.99
CA VAL A 261 15.18 10.30 15.40
C VAL A 261 15.45 9.15 16.38
N ALA A 262 16.71 8.82 16.66
CA ALA A 262 17.14 7.72 17.53
C ALA A 262 16.34 7.56 18.85
N LEU A 263 16.04 8.67 19.53
CA LEU A 263 15.49 8.69 20.90
C LEU A 263 13.96 8.73 21.00
N VAL A 264 13.21 8.67 19.90
CA VAL A 264 11.76 8.92 19.87
C VAL A 264 10.89 7.64 19.94
N ILE A 265 11.52 6.46 19.90
CA ILE A 265 10.81 5.18 19.87
C ILE A 265 10.57 4.66 21.28
N GLU A 266 9.30 4.59 21.68
CA GLU A 266 8.83 3.70 22.75
C GLU A 266 8.39 2.38 22.09
N ALA A 267 9.19 1.30 22.18
CA ALA A 267 8.73 -0.02 21.72
C ALA A 267 7.76 -0.63 22.73
N LYS A 268 6.51 -0.85 22.32
CA LYS A 268 5.42 -1.39 23.17
C LYS A 268 5.04 -2.83 22.83
N ASP A 269 5.43 -3.34 21.66
CA ASP A 269 5.11 -4.69 21.17
C ASP A 269 6.28 -5.34 20.38
N LYS A 270 6.13 -6.60 19.96
CA LYS A 270 7.19 -7.36 19.26
C LYS A 270 7.54 -6.80 17.88
N GLU A 271 6.55 -6.23 17.17
CA GLU A 271 6.73 -5.68 15.83
C GLU A 271 7.48 -4.34 15.91
N ALA A 272 7.09 -3.51 16.87
CA ALA A 272 7.79 -2.31 17.29
C ALA A 272 9.24 -2.57 17.67
N THR A 273 9.52 -3.65 18.41
CA THR A 273 10.90 -4.05 18.75
C THR A 273 11.73 -4.41 17.52
N THR A 274 11.14 -5.12 16.55
CA THR A 274 11.86 -5.49 15.31
C THR A 274 12.18 -4.26 14.47
N MET A 275 11.22 -3.34 14.32
CA MET A 275 11.44 -2.07 13.64
C MET A 275 12.43 -1.18 14.39
N TYR A 276 12.40 -1.17 15.72
CA TYR A 276 13.37 -0.48 16.56
C TYR A 276 14.80 -1.01 16.35
N THR A 277 15.00 -2.32 16.26
CA THR A 277 16.31 -2.91 15.96
C THR A 277 16.80 -2.51 14.57
N GLN A 278 15.93 -2.52 13.56
CA GLN A 278 16.29 -2.06 12.21
C GLN A 278 16.65 -0.56 12.19
N ALA A 279 15.88 0.25 12.92
CA ALA A 279 16.12 1.66 13.13
C ALA A 279 17.50 1.95 13.76
N LEU A 280 17.89 1.18 14.79
CA LEU A 280 19.22 1.26 15.41
C LEU A 280 20.34 0.86 14.46
N GLU A 281 20.11 -0.12 13.58
CA GLU A 281 21.10 -0.55 12.61
C GLU A 281 21.28 0.47 11.48
N LEU A 282 20.20 1.09 11.01
CA LEU A 282 20.29 2.21 10.07
C LEU A 282 21.01 3.42 10.70
N LEU A 283 20.75 3.69 11.98
CA LEU A 283 21.49 4.73 12.72
C LEU A 283 23.00 4.40 12.78
N SER A 284 23.35 3.15 13.04
CA SER A 284 24.73 2.65 13.01
C SER A 284 25.42 2.97 11.69
N GLN A 285 24.77 2.60 10.58
CA GLN A 285 25.27 2.79 9.22
C GLN A 285 25.41 4.28 8.90
N ALA A 286 24.43 5.10 9.29
CA ALA A 286 24.50 6.55 9.11
C ALA A 286 25.69 7.17 9.86
N LEU A 287 25.99 6.70 11.08
CA LEU A 287 27.14 7.18 11.85
C LEU A 287 28.49 6.72 11.27
N GLU A 288 28.55 5.58 10.58
CA GLU A 288 29.76 5.17 9.83
C GLU A 288 30.04 6.10 8.65
N VAL A 289 29.00 6.49 7.92
CA VAL A 289 29.12 7.40 6.77
C VAL A 289 29.43 8.83 7.24
N TRP A 290 28.94 9.26 8.41
CA TRP A 290 29.22 10.58 9.00
C TRP A 290 29.88 10.49 10.38
N PRO A 291 31.19 10.16 10.44
CA PRO A 291 31.90 9.97 11.70
C PRO A 291 32.00 11.26 12.55
N ASN A 292 31.75 12.42 11.94
CA ASN A 292 31.82 13.73 12.59
C ASN A 292 30.45 14.27 13.04
N ALA A 293 29.36 13.50 12.89
CA ALA A 293 28.03 13.96 13.23
C ALA A 293 27.86 14.21 14.74
N ASN A 294 27.64 15.48 15.14
CA ASN A 294 27.52 15.86 16.55
C ASN A 294 26.22 15.38 17.21
N VAL A 295 26.35 14.33 18.01
CA VAL A 295 25.27 13.78 18.83
C VAL A 295 25.29 14.45 20.22
N LYS A 296 24.38 15.39 20.51
CA LYS A 296 24.06 15.98 21.83
C LYS A 296 23.36 15.08 22.88
N PHE A 297 23.68 15.26 24.16
CA PHE A 297 23.19 14.46 25.30
C PHE A 297 21.93 15.02 26.01
N ASN A 298 21.56 16.29 25.78
CA ASN A 298 20.38 17.00 26.35
C ASN A 298 19.04 16.23 26.41
N TYR A 299 18.83 15.22 25.56
CA TYR A 299 17.55 14.52 25.50
C TYR A 299 17.53 13.26 26.38
N LEU A 300 18.67 12.58 26.55
CA LEU A 300 18.85 11.58 27.61
C LEU A 300 18.69 12.23 28.98
N GLU A 301 19.19 13.45 29.13
CA GLU A 301 18.96 14.26 30.33
C GLU A 301 17.48 14.47 30.62
N LYS A 302 16.65 14.76 29.62
CA LYS A 302 15.19 14.86 29.81
C LYS A 302 14.54 13.54 30.21
N LEU A 303 14.96 12.42 29.62
CA LEU A 303 14.45 11.09 29.97
C LEU A 303 14.84 10.72 31.41
N LEU A 304 16.07 11.02 31.82
CA LEU A 304 16.58 10.79 33.17
C LEU A 304 15.91 11.71 34.20
N ASN A 305 15.61 12.97 33.83
CA ASN A 305 14.97 13.94 34.72
C ASN A 305 13.43 13.78 34.82
N ASN A 306 12.78 13.17 33.82
CA ASN A 306 11.33 12.89 33.84
C ASN A 306 10.94 11.73 34.77
N MET A 307 11.87 11.20 35.57
CA MET A 307 11.64 10.29 36.69
C MET A 307 10.91 10.99 37.87
N GLN A 308 9.90 11.82 37.60
CA GLN A 308 8.97 12.25 38.64
C GLN A 308 7.88 11.19 38.85
N PRO A 309 7.49 10.85 40.10
CA PRO A 309 6.61 9.70 40.39
C PRO A 309 5.15 9.82 39.92
N SER A 310 4.81 10.81 39.09
CA SER A 310 3.42 11.24 38.86
C SER A 310 2.86 10.94 37.46
N GLN A 311 3.60 10.29 36.56
CA GLN A 311 3.05 9.88 35.25
C GLN A 311 3.03 8.36 35.10
N SER A 312 1.86 7.84 34.73
CA SER A 312 1.47 6.42 34.67
C SER A 312 2.07 5.62 33.49
N LYS A 313 3.31 5.93 33.07
CA LYS A 313 4.01 5.19 32.01
C LYS A 313 5.24 4.52 32.60
N ASP A 314 5.49 3.27 32.23
CA ASP A 314 6.60 2.45 32.70
C ASP A 314 7.96 3.11 32.32
N PRO A 315 8.61 3.86 33.24
CA PRO A 315 9.72 4.74 32.90
C PRO A 315 11.02 3.98 32.62
N SER A 316 11.03 2.68 32.92
CA SER A 316 12.14 1.74 32.74
C SER A 316 12.47 1.47 31.27
N THR A 317 11.45 1.38 30.40
CA THR A 317 11.62 0.96 28.99
C THR A 317 12.17 2.09 28.12
N ALA A 318 11.68 3.32 28.30
CA ALA A 318 12.18 4.49 27.58
C ALA A 318 13.65 4.79 27.94
N LEU A 319 14.04 4.55 29.19
CA LEU A 319 15.43 4.66 29.62
C LEU A 319 16.31 3.60 28.95
N ALA A 320 15.88 2.34 28.95
CA ALA A 320 16.62 1.25 28.29
C ALA A 320 16.86 1.54 26.80
N GLN A 321 15.84 2.02 26.09
CA GLN A 321 15.96 2.41 24.69
C GLN A 321 16.87 3.62 24.48
N GLY A 322 16.79 4.63 25.35
CA GLY A 322 17.74 5.74 25.35
C GLY A 322 19.20 5.27 25.50
N LEU A 323 19.42 4.28 26.37
CA LEU A 323 20.74 3.69 26.58
C LEU A 323 21.22 2.87 25.38
N ASP A 324 20.34 2.12 24.70
CA ASP A 324 20.70 1.37 23.48
C ASP A 324 21.17 2.31 22.35
N VAL A 325 20.44 3.41 22.15
CA VAL A 325 20.83 4.47 21.19
C VAL A 325 22.20 5.04 21.55
N MET A 326 22.40 5.38 22.83
CA MET A 326 23.66 5.92 23.32
C MET A 326 24.80 4.94 23.11
N ASN A 327 24.57 3.66 23.40
CA ASN A 327 25.56 2.61 23.20
C ASN A 327 25.95 2.52 21.72
N LYS A 328 24.98 2.55 20.79
CA LYS A 328 25.26 2.53 19.36
C LYS A 328 26.05 3.76 18.88
N VAL A 329 25.77 4.95 19.42
CA VAL A 329 26.57 6.14 19.14
C VAL A 329 28.00 5.98 19.68
N LEU A 330 28.14 5.54 20.93
CA LEU A 330 29.43 5.35 21.58
C LEU A 330 30.28 4.29 20.87
N GLU A 331 29.67 3.24 20.33
CA GLU A 331 30.35 2.22 19.52
C GLU A 331 30.97 2.82 18.25
N LYS A 332 30.31 3.82 17.63
CA LYS A 332 30.76 4.40 16.34
C LYS A 332 31.63 5.65 16.48
N GLN A 333 31.37 6.52 17.44
CA GLN A 333 32.07 7.80 17.60
C GLN A 333 32.37 8.15 19.08
N PRO A 334 33.09 7.29 19.82
CA PRO A 334 33.26 7.43 21.27
C PRO A 334 33.94 8.75 21.67
N HIS A 335 35.05 9.09 21.01
CA HIS A 335 35.82 10.30 21.36
C HIS A 335 35.07 11.60 21.06
N LEU A 336 34.36 11.64 19.92
CA LEU A 336 33.62 12.84 19.52
C LEU A 336 32.41 13.05 20.42
N PHE A 337 31.66 11.98 20.70
CA PHE A 337 30.50 12.04 21.58
C PHE A 337 30.88 12.47 23.00
N ILE A 338 31.90 11.85 23.60
CA ILE A 338 32.35 12.22 24.94
C ILE A 338 32.84 13.67 24.96
N ARG A 339 33.69 14.08 24.00
CA ARG A 339 34.21 15.45 23.94
C ARG A 339 33.10 16.50 23.89
N ASN A 340 32.04 16.24 23.12
CA ASN A 340 30.97 17.22 22.93
C ASN A 340 29.97 17.27 24.09
N ASN A 341 29.89 16.22 24.91
CA ASN A 341 28.84 16.08 25.93
C ASN A 341 29.36 15.90 27.35
N ILE A 342 30.68 15.88 27.57
CA ILE A 342 31.30 15.58 28.86
C ILE A 342 30.69 16.38 30.01
N ASN A 343 30.42 17.67 29.81
CA ASN A 343 29.84 18.53 30.85
C ASN A 343 28.43 18.07 31.28
N GLN A 344 27.60 17.65 30.32
CA GLN A 344 26.23 17.19 30.58
C GLN A 344 26.22 15.79 31.18
N ILE A 345 27.10 14.92 30.69
CA ILE A 345 27.32 13.57 31.24
C ILE A 345 27.76 13.69 32.71
N SER A 346 28.74 14.56 33.00
CA SER A 346 29.21 14.80 34.36
C SER A 346 28.10 15.35 35.26
N GLN A 347 27.28 16.30 34.79
CA GLN A 347 26.18 16.87 35.56
C GLN A 347 25.12 15.84 35.98
N ILE A 348 24.86 14.84 35.15
CA ILE A 348 23.94 13.74 35.47
C ILE A 348 24.59 12.71 36.39
N LEU A 349 25.82 12.30 36.10
CA LEU A 349 26.48 11.24 36.86
C LEU A 349 26.85 11.70 38.27
N GLU A 350 27.21 12.97 38.45
CA GLU A 350 27.67 13.50 39.74
C GLU A 350 26.66 13.31 40.89
N PRO A 351 25.35 13.61 40.72
CA PRO A 351 24.31 13.24 41.69
C PRO A 351 24.18 11.74 41.98
N CYS A 352 24.31 10.88 40.96
CA CYS A 352 24.15 9.43 41.12
C CYS A 352 25.16 8.82 42.08
N PHE A 353 26.36 9.39 42.18
CA PHE A 353 27.41 8.92 43.08
C PHE A 353 27.42 9.66 44.43
N LYS A 354 26.94 10.91 44.50
CA LYS A 354 26.86 11.67 45.77
C LYS A 354 25.93 11.02 46.80
N GLN A 355 24.84 10.39 46.36
CA GLN A 355 23.86 9.78 47.27
C GLN A 355 24.41 8.54 48.00
N LYS A 356 25.23 7.71 47.32
CA LYS A 356 25.93 6.57 47.95
C LYS A 356 27.08 6.97 48.87
N MET A 357 27.72 8.13 48.64
CA MET A 357 28.79 8.61 49.53
C MET A 357 28.24 9.14 50.87
N LEU A 358 26.99 9.59 50.92
CA LEU A 358 26.31 9.96 52.16
C LEU A 358 25.87 8.73 52.98
N ASP A 359 25.46 7.65 52.32
CA ASP A 359 25.09 6.39 53.00
C ASP A 359 26.31 5.61 53.53
N ALA A 360 27.48 5.78 52.92
CA ALA A 360 28.74 5.21 53.41
C ALA A 360 29.34 5.98 54.60
N GLY A 361 28.71 7.08 55.03
CA GLY A 361 29.14 7.93 56.14
C GLY A 361 28.33 7.78 57.44
N LYS A 362 27.62 6.66 57.63
CA LYS A 362 26.97 6.29 58.89
C LYS A 362 27.50 4.99 59.46
#